data_AF-A0AB73BYS3-F1
#
_entry.id   AF-A0AB73BYS3-F1
#
_cell.length_a   1.000
_cell.length_b   1.000
_cell.length_c   1.000
_cell.angle_alpha   90.00
_cell.angle_beta   90.00
_cell.angle_gamma   90.00
#
_symmetry.space_group_name_H-M   'P 1'
#
loop_
_entity.id
_entity.type
_entity.pdbx_description
1 polymer ?
#
loop_
_entity_poly.entity_id
_entity_poly.type
_entity_poly.pdbx_seq_one_letter_code
_entity_poly.pdbx_strand_id
1 'polypeptide(L)' 'MFIDASKEFKKETNNNILEESNIRNIVEEFRNRRDKEYFSRYVDEREIEENDYSLSVSTYAEKEDTRE' A
#
# COMPACT_ATOMS: atom_id res chain seq x y z
N MET A 1 0.67 -7.73 6.47
CA MET A 1 1.40 -6.75 5.63
C MET A 1 0.40 -6.04 4.75
N PHE A 2 0.39 -4.73 4.82
CA PHE A 2 -0.46 -3.85 4.01
C PHE A 2 0.44 -3.09 3.04
N ILE A 3 -0.01 -2.94 1.79
CA ILE A 3 0.70 -2.20 0.75
C ILE A 3 -0.29 -1.21 0.13
N ASP A 4 0.03 0.07 0.18
CA ASP A 4 -0.67 1.13 -0.52
C ASP A 4 -0.09 1.33 -1.92
N ALA A 5 -0.65 0.59 -2.87
CA ALA A 5 -0.37 0.72 -4.30
C ALA A 5 -1.26 1.77 -4.99
N SER A 6 -1.93 2.66 -4.26
CA SER A 6 -2.90 3.60 -4.85
C SER A 6 -2.28 4.56 -5.85
N LYS A 7 -0.96 4.80 -5.81
CA LYS A 7 -0.20 5.61 -6.78
C LYS A 7 0.49 4.77 -7.88
N GLU A 8 0.44 3.44 -7.78
CA GLU A 8 1.11 2.52 -8.70
C GLU A 8 0.24 2.21 -9.91
N PHE A 9 0.03 3.21 -10.77
CA PHE A 9 -0.70 3.03 -12.02
C PHE A 9 -0.34 4.14 -13.02
N LYS A 10 -0.54 3.85 -14.30
CA LYS A 10 -0.61 4.87 -15.35
C LYS A 10 -2.05 5.34 -15.52
N LYS A 11 -2.27 6.64 -15.36
CA LYS A 11 -3.59 7.26 -15.56
C LYS A 11 -3.91 7.32 -17.05
N GLU A 12 -5.02 6.71 -17.44
CA GLU A 12 -5.63 6.89 -18.76
C GLU A 12 -7.04 7.48 -18.59
N THR A 13 -7.68 7.90 -19.69
CA THR A 13 -8.92 8.68 -19.66
C THR A 13 -10.07 8.00 -18.91
N ASN A 14 -10.25 6.70 -19.11
CA ASN A 14 -11.39 5.96 -18.56
C ASN A 14 -11.00 4.99 -17.44
N ASN A 15 -9.76 4.50 -17.45
CA ASN A 15 -9.28 3.48 -16.53
C ASN A 15 -7.85 3.79 -16.11
N ASN A 16 -7.46 3.29 -14.95
CA ASN A 16 -6.06 3.22 -14.56
C ASN A 16 -5.45 1.93 -15.11
N ILE A 17 -4.28 2.03 -15.74
CA ILE A 17 -3.55 0.87 -16.26
C ILE A 17 -2.45 0.51 -15.26
N LEU A 18 -2.42 -0.76 -14.87
CA LEU A 18 -1.34 -1.32 -14.09
C LEU A 18 -0.25 -1.82 -15.05
N GLU A 19 0.83 -1.04 -15.20
CA GLU A 19 1.94 -1.40 -16.08
C GLU A 19 2.84 -2.45 -15.41
N GLU A 20 3.68 -3.13 -16.19
CA GLU A 20 4.61 -4.11 -15.64
C GLU A 20 5.55 -3.53 -14.58
N SER A 21 5.94 -2.26 -14.71
CA SER A 21 6.74 -1.54 -13.70
C SER A 21 6.02 -1.46 -12.36
N ASN A 22 4.72 -1.11 -12.38
CA ASN A 22 3.90 -1.04 -11.18
C ASN A 22 3.76 -2.42 -10.52
N ILE A 23 3.48 -3.46 -11.32
CA ILE A 23 3.38 -4.83 -10.82
C ILE A 23 4.71 -5.26 -10.18
N ARG A 24 5.84 -4.99 -10.85
CA ARG A 24 7.16 -5.33 -10.34
C ARG A 24 7.42 -4.65 -9.00
N ASN A 25 7.14 -3.35 -8.86
CA ASN A 25 7.31 -2.63 -7.60
C ASN A 25 6.50 -3.25 -6.45
N ILE A 26 5.21 -3.52 -6.69
CA ILE A 26 4.31 -4.11 -5.68
C ILE A 26 4.80 -5.51 -5.27
N VAL A 27 5.20 -6.33 -6.24
CA VAL A 27 5.67 -7.70 -5.98
C VAL A 27 7.03 -7.71 -5.29
N GLU A 28 7.94 -6.81 -5.65
CA GLU A 28 9.23 -6.68 -4.97
C GLU A 28 9.06 -6.26 -3.52
N GLU A 29 8.18 -5.31 -3.24
CA GLU A 29 7.86 -4.91 -1.86
C GLU A 29 7.29 -6.09 -1.08
N PHE A 30 6.34 -6.81 -1.68
CA PHE A 30 5.76 -8.00 -1.05
C PHE A 30 6.81 -9.07 -0.74
N ARG A 31 7.73 -9.33 -1.68
CA ARG A 31 8.81 -10.32 -1.53
C ARG A 31 9.80 -9.92 -0.45
N ASN A 32 10.15 -8.65 -0.39
CA ASN A 32 11.13 -8.13 0.55
C ASN A 32 10.56 -7.99 1.97
N ARG A 33 9.23 -7.93 2.12
CA ARG A 33 8.54 -7.72 3.40
C ARG A 33 9.12 -6.56 4.19
N ARG A 34 9.42 -5.47 3.48
CA ARG A 34 10.00 -4.27 4.07
C ARG A 34 8.89 -3.29 4.40
N ASP A 35 9.14 -2.55 5.47
CA ASP A 35 8.38 -1.35 5.78
C ASP A 35 8.95 -0.22 4.94
N LYS A 36 8.07 0.44 4.20
CA LYS A 36 8.41 1.58 3.38
C LYS A 36 7.42 2.68 3.68
N GLU A 37 7.95 3.80 4.17
CA GLU A 37 7.15 4.97 4.51
C GLU A 37 6.24 5.35 3.34
N TYR A 38 4.97 5.57 3.65
CA TYR A 38 3.90 5.87 2.70
C TYR A 38 3.57 4.82 1.63
N PHE A 39 4.08 3.59 1.76
CA PHE A 39 3.87 2.55 0.76
C PHE A 39 3.58 1.17 1.33
N SER A 40 4.32 0.69 2.33
CA SER A 40 4.11 -0.64 2.90
C SER A 40 4.36 -0.65 4.39
N ARG A 41 3.56 -1.45 5.09
CA ARG A 41 3.74 -1.70 6.52
C ARG A 41 3.46 -3.14 6.87
N TYR A 42 4.37 -3.73 7.62
CA TYR A 42 4.22 -4.98 8.31
C TYR A 42 3.58 -4.71 9.67
N VAL A 43 2.45 -5.36 9.90
CA VAL A 43 1.60 -5.16 11.07
C VAL A 43 1.49 -6.50 11.77
N ASP A 44 1.71 -6.50 13.08
CA ASP A 44 1.54 -7.66 13.95
C ASP A 44 0.05 -7.97 14.15
N GLU A 45 -0.28 -9.22 14.44
CA GLU A 45 -1.67 -9.61 14.71
C GLU A 45 -2.29 -8.81 15.86
N ARG A 46 -1.49 -8.46 16.89
CA ARG A 46 -1.95 -7.67 18.04
C ARG A 46 -2.43 -6.28 17.65
N GLU A 47 -1.75 -5.62 16.73
CA GLU A 47 -2.17 -4.30 16.26
C GLU A 47 -3.47 -4.39 15.44
N ILE A 48 -3.70 -5.50 14.74
CA ILE A 48 -4.96 -5.77 14.04
C ILE A 48 -6.10 -5.97 15.05
N GLU A 49 -5.86 -6.70 16.12
CA GLU A 49 -6.84 -6.89 17.21
C GLU A 49 -7.20 -5.55 17.88
N GLU A 50 -6.21 -4.70 18.16
CA GLU A 50 -6.41 -3.36 18.73
C GLU A 50 -7.20 -2.42 17.81
N ASN A 51 -7.14 -2.64 16.50
CA ASN A 51 -7.89 -1.90 15.48
C ASN A 51 -9.21 -2.60 15.08
N ASP A 52 -9.82 -3.37 15.99
CA ASP A 52 -11.09 -4.08 15.78
C ASP A 52 -11.10 -5.00 14.54
N TYR A 53 -9.96 -5.64 14.26
CA TYR A 53 -9.75 -6.47 13.07
C TYR A 53 -9.97 -5.73 11.74
N SER A 54 -9.82 -4.40 11.73
CA SER A 54 -9.80 -3.62 10.50
C SER A 54 -8.66 -4.11 9.60
N LEU A 55 -8.96 -4.37 8.34
CA LEU A 55 -7.96 -4.70 7.30
C LEU A 55 -7.83 -3.58 6.27
N SER A 56 -8.19 -2.35 6.65
CA SER A 56 -8.06 -1.21 5.77
C SER A 56 -6.59 -0.81 5.64
N VAL A 57 -6.07 -0.72 4.42
CA VAL A 57 -4.70 -0.27 4.14
C VAL A 57 -4.45 1.12 4.72
N SER A 58 -5.44 2.02 4.70
CA SER A 58 -5.32 3.38 5.23
C SER A 58 -5.15 3.46 6.75
N THR A 59 -5.51 2.39 7.48
CA THR A 59 -5.31 2.30 8.93
C THR A 59 -3.84 2.05 9.27
N TYR A 60 -3.11 1.40 8.36
CA TYR A 60 -1.77 0.90 8.67
C TYR A 60 -0.67 1.53 7.82
N ALA A 61 -0.91 1.76 6.53
CA ALA A 61 -0.01 2.51 5.68
C ALA A 61 -0.39 3.99 5.81
N GLU A 62 0.44 4.77 6.51
CA GLU A 62 0.33 6.23 6.51
C GLU A 62 0.33 6.71 5.06
N LYS A 63 -0.53 7.66 4.72
CA LYS A 63 -0.50 8.28 3.39
C LYS A 63 0.25 9.60 3.51
N GLU A 64 1.10 9.87 2.53
CA GLU A 64 1.71 11.19 2.37
C GLU A 64 0.57 12.23 2.28
N ASP A 65 0.49 13.15 3.23
CA ASP A 65 -0.53 14.20 3.25
C ASP A 65 -0.20 15.23 2.16
N THR A 66 -0.77 15.04 0.97
CA THR A 66 -0.58 15.96 -0.18
C THR A 66 -1.66 17.04 -0.24
N ARG A 67 -2.18 17.50 0.90
CA ARG A 67 -3.11 18.64 0.91
C ARG A 67 -2.38 19.93 0.51
N GLU A 68 -2.65 20.37 -0.72
CA GLU A 68 -2.49 21.77 -1.17
C GLU A 68 -3.50 22.71 -0.51
#